data_AF-E4YYY5-F1
#
_entry.id   AF-E4YYY5-F1
#
_cell.length_a   1.000
_cell.length_b   1.000
_cell.length_c   1.000
_cell.angle_alpha   90.00
_cell.angle_beta   90.00
_cell.angle_gamma   90.00
#
_symmetry.space_group_name_H-M   'P 1'
#
loop_
_entity.id
_entity.type
_entity.pdbx_description
1 polymer ?
#
loop_
_entity_poly.entity_id
_entity_poly.type
_entity_poly.pdbx_seq_one_letter_code
_entity_poly.pdbx_strand_id
1 'polypeptide(L)'
;MSEDCNKMSKFDHWIKDEYKSEEFKSVIEDQIEKRTKKGSIFDSLGSFGGSAKLQDIEALVATRLREYHEDKTGKMDYALSSNGGSILEHRCTASKADNSRYWKILGLTVMHFQNHPSRAIEDNTGPGNCWAFDGARGHLTIKLAKPVMVTSITVEHIPANLSPTGSISAPRAFTVSAMNNENDLVGHELGQWEYNMNDHPIQSFNIMRKMHFPSGIIDFRFDSNWGGSYTCIYRVRVHGDPFD
;
A
#
# COMPACT_ATOMS: atom_id res chain seq x y z
N MET A 1 1.99 -34.39 3.98
CA MET A 1 1.38 -33.60 5.07
C MET A 1 2.51 -33.15 6.00
N SER A 2 2.56 -31.85 6.29
CA SER A 2 3.38 -31.19 7.32
C SER A 2 4.88 -30.96 7.05
N GLU A 3 5.22 -29.97 6.21
CA GLU A 3 6.49 -29.22 6.30
C GLU A 3 6.30 -27.68 6.42
N ASP A 4 5.06 -27.19 6.58
CA ASP A 4 4.78 -25.74 6.49
C ASP A 4 4.69 -24.98 7.84
N CYS A 5 4.98 -25.61 8.99
CA CYS A 5 4.82 -24.96 10.30
C CYS A 5 6.16 -24.71 11.01
N ASN A 6 7.14 -24.10 10.34
CA ASN A 6 8.39 -23.65 11.00
C ASN A 6 8.90 -22.27 10.51
N LYS A 7 8.10 -21.54 9.73
CA LYS A 7 8.42 -20.19 9.24
C LYS A 7 8.30 -19.13 10.35
N MET A 8 7.29 -19.25 11.23
CA MET A 8 7.07 -18.31 12.33
C MET A 8 8.22 -18.30 13.35
N SER A 9 8.70 -19.49 13.75
CA SER A 9 9.83 -19.66 14.67
C SER A 9 11.14 -19.08 14.11
N LYS A 10 11.42 -19.31 12.82
CA LYS A 10 12.59 -18.74 12.14
C LYS A 10 12.51 -17.22 12.03
N PHE A 11 11.32 -16.67 11.80
CA PHE A 11 11.11 -15.23 11.74
C PHE A 11 11.30 -14.57 13.11
N ASP A 12 10.74 -15.16 14.17
CA ASP A 12 10.94 -14.68 15.55
C ASP A 12 12.41 -14.74 15.98
N HIS A 13 13.13 -15.77 15.55
CA HIS A 13 14.57 -15.89 15.76
C HIS A 13 15.34 -14.81 14.97
N TRP A 14 15.03 -14.63 13.69
CA TRP A 14 15.66 -13.60 12.85
C TRP A 14 15.38 -12.19 13.38
N ILE A 15 14.15 -11.84 13.78
CA ILE A 15 13.85 -10.54 14.38
C ILE A 15 14.65 -10.34 15.67
N LYS A 16 14.76 -11.37 16.51
CA LYS A 16 15.58 -11.29 17.73
C LYS A 16 17.06 -11.07 17.42
N ASP A 17 17.57 -11.68 16.35
CA ASP A 17 18.96 -11.52 15.93
C ASP A 17 19.20 -10.14 15.30
N GLU A 18 18.32 -9.69 14.41
CA GLU A 18 18.38 -8.40 13.73
C GLU A 18 18.26 -7.24 14.72
N TYR A 19 17.29 -7.30 15.64
CA TYR A 19 17.09 -6.32 16.71
C TYR A 19 18.30 -6.24 17.67
N LYS A 20 18.97 -7.38 17.91
CA LYS A 20 20.17 -7.43 18.76
C LYS A 20 21.46 -7.12 18.00
N SER A 21 21.41 -6.97 16.68
CA SER A 21 22.59 -6.68 15.89
C SER A 21 23.19 -5.34 16.30
N GLU A 22 24.52 -5.30 16.42
CA GLU A 22 25.25 -4.06 16.73
C GLU A 22 25.07 -3.02 15.61
N GLU A 23 24.77 -3.47 14.39
CA GLU A 23 24.48 -2.61 13.26
C GLU A 23 23.13 -1.89 13.44
N PHE A 24 22.06 -2.62 13.77
CA PHE A 24 20.75 -2.02 14.06
C PHE A 24 20.80 -1.10 15.28
N LYS A 25 21.51 -1.50 16.35
CA LYS A 25 21.75 -0.63 17.51
C LYS A 25 22.47 0.66 17.12
N SER A 26 23.54 0.58 16.33
CA SER A 26 24.30 1.76 15.91
C SER A 26 23.47 2.71 15.03
N VAL A 27 22.57 2.18 14.19
CA VAL A 27 21.65 2.98 13.37
C VAL A 27 20.61 3.65 14.26
N ILE A 28 20.04 2.94 15.22
CA ILE A 28 19.09 3.52 16.18
C ILE A 28 19.78 4.58 17.05
N GLU A 29 20.99 4.32 17.53
CA GLU A 29 21.79 5.27 18.31
C GLU A 29 22.17 6.52 17.50
N ASP A 30 22.60 6.38 16.25
CA ASP A 30 22.89 7.49 15.34
C ASP A 30 21.63 8.31 15.01
N GLN A 31 20.48 7.65 14.80
CA GLN A 31 19.19 8.32 14.60
C GLN A 31 18.69 9.01 15.87
N ILE A 32 18.92 8.41 17.05
CA ILE A 32 18.66 9.02 18.35
C ILE A 32 19.55 10.25 18.52
N GLU A 33 20.86 10.16 18.26
CA GLU A 33 21.81 11.26 18.43
C GLU A 33 21.48 12.43 17.49
N LYS A 34 21.19 12.13 16.21
CA LYS A 34 20.77 13.11 15.20
C LYS A 34 19.43 13.78 15.55
N ARG A 35 18.50 13.07 16.20
CA ARG A 35 17.22 13.62 16.64
C ARG A 35 17.27 14.28 18.03
N THR A 36 18.19 13.90 18.92
CA THR A 36 18.42 14.60 20.20
C THR A 36 19.03 15.99 20.00
N LYS A 37 19.74 16.23 18.87
CA LYS A 37 20.15 17.59 18.46
C LYS A 37 18.99 18.44 17.87
N LYS A 38 17.82 17.83 17.64
CA LYS A 38 16.59 18.45 17.11
C LYS A 38 15.40 17.95 17.95
N GLY A 39 15.45 18.21 19.27
CA GLY A 39 14.51 17.69 20.25
C GLY A 39 13.04 17.89 19.86
N SER A 40 12.23 16.84 20.02
CA SER A 40 10.76 16.93 20.11
C SER A 40 10.06 15.59 20.42
N ILE A 41 10.66 14.43 20.14
CA ILE A 41 9.93 13.13 20.31
C ILE A 41 10.27 12.44 21.64
N PHE A 42 11.54 12.36 22.02
CA PHE A 42 11.94 11.68 23.26
C PHE A 42 11.77 12.52 24.52
N ASP A 43 11.88 13.85 24.44
CA ASP A 43 11.57 14.75 25.57
C ASP A 43 10.09 14.68 25.98
N SER A 44 9.20 14.38 25.02
CA SER A 44 7.78 14.15 25.29
C SER A 44 7.50 12.79 25.96
N LEU A 45 8.40 11.81 25.80
CA LEU A 45 8.35 10.51 26.49
C LEU A 45 8.97 10.55 27.89
N GLY A 46 9.90 11.48 28.14
CA GLY A 46 10.42 11.78 29.47
C GLY A 46 9.52 12.68 30.32
N SER A 47 8.56 13.38 29.68
CA SER A 47 7.64 14.31 30.36
C SER A 47 6.26 13.73 30.70
N PHE A 48 5.96 12.48 30.32
CA PHE A 48 4.89 11.72 30.94
C PHE A 48 5.49 10.92 32.09
N GLY A 49 5.19 11.33 33.33
CA GLY A 49 5.70 10.73 34.57
C GLY A 49 5.34 9.26 34.74
N GLY A 50 6.09 8.39 34.07
CA GLY A 50 6.04 6.94 34.18
C GLY A 50 7.21 6.33 33.42
N SER A 51 8.15 5.73 34.15
CA SER A 51 9.30 5.01 33.61
C SER A 51 8.84 3.89 32.66
N ALA A 52 8.79 4.14 31.35
CA ALA A 52 8.69 3.06 30.36
C ALA A 52 9.96 2.19 30.49
N LYS A 53 9.81 0.90 30.80
CA LYS A 53 10.95 -0.01 30.96
C LYS A 53 11.51 -0.30 29.57
N LEU A 54 12.82 -0.54 29.47
CA LEU A 54 13.47 -0.94 28.20
C LEU A 54 12.70 -2.07 27.49
N GLN A 55 12.18 -3.04 28.26
CA GLN A 55 11.33 -4.14 27.80
C GLN A 55 10.07 -3.70 27.04
N ASP A 56 9.43 -2.60 27.46
CA ASP A 56 8.24 -2.06 26.81
C ASP A 56 8.60 -1.45 25.44
N ILE A 57 9.80 -0.85 25.34
CA ILE A 57 10.33 -0.31 24.09
C ILE A 57 10.67 -1.45 23.12
N GLU A 58 11.32 -2.53 23.60
CA GLU A 58 11.66 -3.67 22.74
C GLU A 58 10.39 -4.34 22.18
N ALA A 59 9.37 -4.51 23.02
CA ALA A 59 8.09 -5.08 22.61
C ALA A 59 7.38 -4.22 21.55
N LEU A 60 7.46 -2.89 21.69
CA LEU A 60 6.91 -1.96 20.70
C LEU A 60 7.65 -2.08 19.36
N VAL A 61 8.99 -2.07 19.37
CA VAL A 61 9.80 -2.20 18.15
C VAL A 61 9.53 -3.53 17.45
N ALA A 62 9.54 -4.64 18.18
CA ALA A 62 9.23 -5.96 17.64
C ALA A 62 7.82 -6.01 17.00
N THR A 63 6.83 -5.36 17.63
CA THR A 63 5.48 -5.26 17.09
C THR A 63 5.45 -4.50 15.77
N ARG A 64 6.14 -3.36 15.67
CA ARG A 64 6.20 -2.56 14.43
C ARG A 64 6.95 -3.27 13.30
N LEU A 65 8.04 -3.99 13.62
CA LEU A 65 8.78 -4.78 12.63
C LEU A 65 7.96 -5.94 12.09
N ARG A 66 7.17 -6.57 12.94
CA ARG A 66 6.22 -7.61 12.54
C ARG A 66 5.14 -7.05 11.63
N GLU A 67 4.49 -5.94 12.00
CA GLU A 67 3.53 -5.24 11.12
C GLU A 67 4.15 -4.91 9.75
N TYR A 68 5.40 -4.43 9.72
CA TYR A 68 6.12 -4.15 8.48
C TYR A 68 6.30 -5.40 7.59
N HIS A 69 6.62 -6.54 8.20
CA HIS A 69 6.75 -7.82 7.48
C HIS A 69 5.40 -8.40 7.05
N GLU A 70 4.33 -8.11 7.79
CA GLU A 70 2.94 -8.41 7.44
C GLU A 70 2.39 -7.37 6.45
N ASP A 71 3.16 -7.09 5.39
CA ASP A 71 2.85 -6.14 4.32
C ASP A 71 2.59 -4.70 4.81
N LYS A 72 3.11 -4.29 5.97
CA LYS A 72 2.92 -2.96 6.59
C LYS A 72 1.50 -2.69 7.14
N THR A 73 0.54 -3.59 6.93
CA THR A 73 -0.86 -3.41 7.39
C THR A 73 -1.33 -4.48 8.37
N GLY A 74 -0.66 -5.63 8.46
CA GLY A 74 -1.11 -6.76 9.28
C GLY A 74 -2.38 -7.44 8.73
N LYS A 75 -2.79 -7.14 7.50
CA LYS A 75 -4.06 -7.60 6.89
C LYS A 75 -3.81 -8.29 5.56
N MET A 76 -4.54 -9.37 5.29
CA MET A 76 -4.48 -10.05 3.99
C MET A 76 -4.97 -9.12 2.87
N ASP A 77 -4.19 -9.02 1.79
CA ASP A 77 -4.53 -8.27 0.59
C ASP A 77 -5.10 -9.24 -0.47
N TYR A 78 -6.42 -9.15 -0.70
CA TYR A 78 -7.13 -9.96 -1.69
C TYR A 78 -7.04 -9.39 -3.11
N ALA A 79 -6.57 -8.15 -3.26
CA ALA A 79 -6.31 -7.53 -4.56
C ALA A 79 -4.94 -7.92 -5.12
N LEU A 80 -3.98 -8.29 -4.25
CA LEU A 80 -2.60 -8.59 -4.62
C LEU A 80 -2.51 -9.64 -5.74
N SER A 81 -1.76 -9.32 -6.79
CA SER A 81 -1.65 -10.18 -7.98
C SER A 81 -1.02 -11.54 -7.67
N SER A 82 0.03 -11.58 -6.84
CA SER A 82 0.66 -12.83 -6.41
C SER A 82 -0.23 -13.70 -5.53
N ASN A 83 -1.30 -13.14 -4.94
CA ASN A 83 -2.34 -13.89 -4.23
C ASN A 83 -3.47 -14.37 -5.15
N GLY A 84 -3.44 -14.04 -6.45
CA GLY A 84 -4.46 -14.40 -7.44
C GLY A 84 -5.43 -13.29 -7.80
N GLY A 85 -5.22 -12.06 -7.29
CA GLY A 85 -5.95 -10.90 -7.78
C GLY A 85 -5.57 -10.55 -9.22
N SER A 86 -6.50 -9.97 -9.97
CA SER A 86 -6.27 -9.58 -11.36
C SER A 86 -7.05 -8.33 -11.75
N ILE A 87 -6.62 -7.68 -12.84
CA ILE A 87 -7.27 -6.49 -13.37
C ILE A 87 -8.33 -6.88 -14.39
N LEU A 88 -9.50 -6.24 -14.32
CA LEU A 88 -10.48 -6.26 -15.42
C LEU A 88 -10.16 -5.12 -16.40
N GLU A 89 -9.23 -5.38 -17.32
CA GLU A 89 -8.61 -4.36 -18.17
C GLU A 89 -9.63 -3.53 -18.96
N HIS A 90 -10.68 -4.15 -19.49
CA HIS A 90 -11.71 -3.48 -20.30
C HIS A 90 -12.55 -2.46 -19.53
N ARG A 91 -12.43 -2.40 -18.20
CA ARG A 91 -13.09 -1.41 -17.32
C ARG A 91 -12.13 -0.40 -16.69
N CYS A 92 -10.83 -0.53 -16.97
CA CYS A 92 -9.84 0.39 -16.45
C CYS A 92 -9.67 1.58 -17.40
N THR A 93 -9.29 2.73 -16.83
CA THR A 93 -8.87 3.88 -17.64
C THR A 93 -7.63 3.52 -18.45
N ALA A 94 -7.54 4.06 -19.67
CA ALA A 94 -6.37 3.86 -20.51
C ALA A 94 -5.10 4.36 -19.79
N SER A 95 -4.08 3.51 -19.76
CA SER A 95 -2.79 3.89 -19.23
C SER A 95 -2.19 5.05 -20.01
N LYS A 96 -1.59 6.00 -19.28
CA LYS A 96 -0.77 7.05 -19.85
C LYS A 96 0.35 6.45 -20.69
N ALA A 97 0.56 6.97 -21.90
CA ALA A 97 1.64 6.50 -22.77
C ALA A 97 3.01 6.75 -22.11
N ASP A 98 3.79 5.69 -21.89
CA ASP A 98 5.17 5.79 -21.40
C ASP A 98 6.16 5.64 -22.57
N ASN A 99 6.49 6.76 -23.20
CA ASN A 99 7.50 6.81 -24.27
C ASN A 99 8.94 6.89 -23.72
N SER A 100 9.11 6.93 -22.39
CA SER A 100 10.38 7.31 -21.75
C SER A 100 11.20 6.13 -21.24
N ARG A 101 10.56 4.98 -20.98
CA ARG A 101 11.24 3.82 -20.40
C ARG A 101 11.30 2.67 -21.39
N TYR A 102 12.45 2.53 -22.02
CA TYR A 102 12.74 1.43 -22.90
C TYR A 102 14.19 0.99 -22.72
N TRP A 103 14.48 -0.28 -22.95
CA TRP A 103 15.83 -0.77 -23.01
C TRP A 103 16.28 -0.88 -24.47
N LYS A 104 17.51 -0.40 -24.74
CA LYS A 104 18.13 -0.47 -26.07
C LYS A 104 19.31 -1.42 -26.05
N ILE A 105 19.38 -2.31 -27.04
CA ILE A 105 20.61 -3.02 -27.42
C ILE A 105 21.07 -2.45 -28.75
N LEU A 106 22.32 -2.01 -28.86
CA LEU A 106 22.93 -1.54 -30.12
C LEU A 106 22.08 -0.48 -30.84
N GLY A 107 21.43 0.42 -30.09
CA GLY A 107 20.58 1.48 -30.64
C GLY A 107 19.15 1.04 -30.99
N LEU A 108 18.85 -0.27 -30.99
CA LEU A 108 17.51 -0.82 -31.21
C LEU A 108 16.77 -0.94 -29.88
N THR A 109 15.54 -0.45 -29.82
CA THR A 109 14.67 -0.63 -28.66
C THR A 109 14.22 -2.09 -28.60
N VAL A 110 14.55 -2.80 -27.51
CA VAL A 110 14.28 -4.23 -27.36
C VAL A 110 13.13 -4.51 -26.38
N MET A 111 12.86 -3.64 -25.41
CA MET A 111 11.64 -3.70 -24.56
C MET A 111 11.21 -2.32 -24.10
N HIS A 112 9.91 -2.14 -23.88
CA HIS A 112 9.32 -0.99 -23.21
C HIS A 112 8.89 -1.39 -21.81
N PHE A 113 9.22 -0.60 -20.78
CA PHE A 113 8.64 -0.79 -19.46
C PHE A 113 7.17 -0.36 -19.50
N GLN A 114 6.25 -1.31 -19.37
CA GLN A 114 4.84 -1.06 -19.64
C GLN A 114 4.09 -0.50 -18.44
N ASN A 115 3.56 0.72 -18.58
CA ASN A 115 2.60 1.31 -17.66
C ASN A 115 1.27 0.53 -17.69
N HIS A 116 1.21 -0.59 -16.98
CA HIS A 116 0.06 -1.49 -16.95
C HIS A 116 -0.72 -1.31 -15.64
N PRO A 117 -2.06 -1.40 -15.64
CA PRO A 117 -2.86 -1.26 -14.41
C PRO A 117 -2.54 -2.30 -13.33
N SER A 118 -1.97 -3.46 -13.71
CA SER A 118 -1.55 -4.49 -12.75
C SER A 118 -0.56 -3.98 -11.72
N ARG A 119 0.25 -2.96 -12.03
CA ARG A 119 1.19 -2.35 -11.08
C ARG A 119 0.50 -1.87 -9.80
N ALA A 120 -0.74 -1.40 -9.91
CA ALA A 120 -1.51 -0.94 -8.76
C ALA A 120 -1.90 -2.07 -7.78
N ILE A 121 -1.71 -3.34 -8.16
CA ILE A 121 -1.97 -4.52 -7.33
C ILE A 121 -0.73 -5.41 -7.19
N GLU A 122 0.46 -4.91 -7.52
CA GLU A 122 1.75 -5.57 -7.31
C GLU A 122 2.40 -5.06 -6.00
N ASP A 123 3.40 -5.76 -5.49
CA ASP A 123 4.10 -5.41 -4.24
C ASP A 123 5.17 -4.32 -4.43
N ASN A 124 5.64 -4.14 -5.67
CA ASN A 124 6.70 -3.20 -6.02
C ASN A 124 6.23 -1.74 -6.04
N THR A 125 6.38 -1.06 -4.90
CA THR A 125 5.98 0.34 -4.69
C THR A 125 7.14 1.35 -4.77
N GLY A 126 8.26 0.97 -5.38
CA GLY A 126 9.42 1.86 -5.57
C GLY A 126 9.11 3.05 -6.49
N PRO A 127 9.80 4.20 -6.34
CA PRO A 127 9.54 5.40 -7.15
C PRO A 127 9.47 5.13 -8.66
N GLY A 128 8.36 5.51 -9.28
CA GLY A 128 8.10 5.31 -10.70
C GLY A 128 7.49 3.95 -11.09
N ASN A 129 7.26 3.05 -10.13
CA ASN A 129 6.58 1.76 -10.35
C ASN A 129 5.06 1.84 -10.11
N CYS A 130 4.43 2.98 -10.40
CA CYS A 130 2.98 3.11 -10.34
C CYS A 130 2.32 2.77 -11.67
N TRP A 131 1.01 2.54 -11.62
CA TRP A 131 0.15 2.69 -12.79
C TRP A 131 -0.30 4.15 -12.90
N ALA A 132 -0.08 4.76 -14.07
CA ALA A 132 -0.45 6.14 -14.34
C ALA A 132 -1.50 6.25 -15.44
N PHE A 133 -2.43 7.20 -15.29
CA PHE A 133 -3.39 7.58 -16.32
C PHE A 133 -3.45 9.10 -16.46
N ASP A 134 -3.81 9.59 -17.64
CA ASP A 134 -3.85 11.03 -17.92
C ASP A 134 -5.04 11.72 -17.24
N GLY A 135 -4.81 12.93 -16.73
CA GLY A 135 -5.79 13.69 -15.97
C GLY A 135 -5.98 13.23 -14.53
N ALA A 136 -7.03 13.73 -13.88
CA ALA A 136 -7.31 13.52 -12.47
C ALA A 136 -8.34 12.43 -12.18
N ARG A 137 -9.08 11.99 -13.20
CA ARG A 137 -10.21 11.05 -13.07
C ARG A 137 -9.92 9.75 -13.79
N GLY A 138 -10.24 8.62 -13.16
CA GLY A 138 -10.03 7.31 -13.75
C GLY A 138 -10.68 6.18 -12.96
N HIS A 139 -10.66 4.98 -13.53
CA HIS A 139 -11.25 3.76 -12.99
C HIS A 139 -10.20 2.65 -12.96
N LEU A 140 -10.21 1.88 -11.88
CA LEU A 140 -9.43 0.66 -11.70
C LEU A 140 -10.34 -0.43 -11.14
N THR A 141 -10.69 -1.39 -11.98
CA THR A 141 -11.54 -2.53 -11.57
C THR A 141 -10.68 -3.77 -11.36
N ILE A 142 -10.83 -4.38 -10.19
CA ILE A 142 -10.00 -5.48 -9.71
C ILE A 142 -10.89 -6.68 -9.41
N LYS A 143 -10.54 -7.84 -9.97
CA LYS A 143 -11.04 -9.14 -9.54
C LYS A 143 -10.17 -9.64 -8.40
N LEU A 144 -10.78 -9.87 -7.25
CA LEU A 144 -10.10 -10.35 -6.06
C LEU A 144 -9.72 -11.82 -6.20
N ALA A 145 -8.69 -12.23 -5.47
CA ALA A 145 -8.26 -13.62 -5.38
C ALA A 145 -9.39 -14.57 -4.93
N LYS A 146 -10.26 -14.08 -4.04
CA LYS A 146 -11.47 -14.75 -3.57
C LYS A 146 -12.56 -13.72 -3.26
N PRO A 147 -13.85 -14.08 -3.35
CA PRO A 147 -14.93 -13.24 -2.84
C PRO A 147 -14.82 -13.06 -1.32
N VAL A 148 -14.97 -11.82 -0.85
CA VAL A 148 -14.88 -11.48 0.58
C VAL A 148 -15.92 -10.46 1.01
N MET A 149 -16.23 -10.44 2.29
CA MET A 149 -16.94 -9.35 2.96
C MET A 149 -15.95 -8.21 3.18
N VAL A 150 -15.91 -7.23 2.28
CA VAL A 150 -14.90 -6.16 2.34
C VAL A 150 -15.07 -5.33 3.62
N THR A 151 -14.00 -5.20 4.39
CA THR A 151 -13.98 -4.51 5.69
C THR A 151 -13.20 -3.20 5.62
N SER A 152 -12.13 -3.16 4.83
CA SER A 152 -11.31 -1.97 4.63
C SER A 152 -10.54 -2.04 3.31
N ILE A 153 -10.15 -0.88 2.83
CA ILE A 153 -9.26 -0.74 1.67
C ILE A 153 -8.03 0.06 2.10
N THR A 154 -6.93 -0.11 1.39
CA THR A 154 -5.69 0.67 1.62
C THR A 154 -5.23 1.29 0.32
N VAL A 155 -4.84 2.56 0.36
CA VAL A 155 -4.21 3.28 -0.75
C VAL A 155 -2.81 3.68 -0.31
N GLU A 156 -1.82 3.34 -1.13
CA GLU A 156 -0.41 3.64 -0.92
C GLU A 156 0.10 4.52 -2.06
N HIS A 157 0.91 5.51 -1.69
CA HIS A 157 1.69 6.34 -2.61
C HIS A 157 3.11 6.47 -2.06
N ILE A 158 4.07 6.87 -2.89
CA ILE A 158 5.41 7.20 -2.38
C ILE A 158 5.37 8.40 -1.43
N PRO A 159 6.25 8.43 -0.42
CA PRO A 159 6.50 9.61 0.41
C PRO A 159 6.79 10.87 -0.43
N ALA A 160 6.28 12.02 0.00
CA ALA A 160 6.45 13.28 -0.73
C ALA A 160 7.92 13.68 -0.95
N ASN A 161 8.81 13.34 0.00
CA ASN A 161 10.25 13.60 -0.10
C ASN A 161 10.98 12.72 -1.13
N LEU A 162 10.36 11.63 -1.60
CA LEU A 162 10.89 10.76 -2.65
C LEU A 162 10.30 11.09 -4.03
N SER A 163 9.37 12.04 -4.11
CA SER A 163 8.77 12.49 -5.37
C SER A 163 9.44 13.78 -5.87
N PRO A 164 9.96 13.84 -7.12
CA PRO A 164 10.56 15.04 -7.69
C PRO A 164 9.63 16.26 -7.72
N THR A 165 8.33 16.03 -7.84
CA THR A 165 7.30 17.08 -7.93
C THR A 165 6.42 17.16 -6.67
N GLY A 166 6.84 16.48 -5.59
CA GLY A 166 5.94 16.16 -4.48
C GLY A 166 4.85 15.15 -4.91
N SER A 167 4.02 14.72 -3.97
CA SER A 167 2.96 13.73 -4.22
C SER A 167 1.71 14.33 -4.89
N ILE A 168 1.88 15.33 -5.78
CA ILE A 168 0.77 16.03 -6.47
C ILE A 168 0.02 15.13 -7.48
N SER A 169 0.66 14.06 -7.95
CA SER A 169 0.06 13.03 -8.81
C SER A 169 -0.65 11.92 -8.03
N ALA A 170 -0.63 11.97 -6.69
CA ALA A 170 -1.38 11.03 -5.87
C ALA A 170 -2.88 11.21 -6.08
N PRO A 171 -3.67 10.12 -5.98
CA PRO A 171 -5.13 10.25 -5.94
C PRO A 171 -5.55 11.11 -4.75
N ARG A 172 -6.66 11.82 -4.87
CA ARG A 172 -7.24 12.62 -3.80
C ARG A 172 -8.60 12.06 -3.39
N ALA A 173 -9.69 12.57 -3.94
CA ALA A 173 -11.02 12.02 -3.70
C ALA A 173 -11.24 10.77 -4.57
N PHE A 174 -11.77 9.72 -3.96
CA PHE A 174 -12.11 8.48 -4.67
C PHE A 174 -13.32 7.78 -4.03
N THR A 175 -14.00 7.01 -4.85
CA THR A 175 -15.15 6.17 -4.50
C THR A 175 -14.79 4.71 -4.71
N VAL A 176 -15.22 3.81 -3.83
CA VAL A 176 -15.05 2.36 -4.00
C VAL A 176 -16.41 1.67 -4.02
N SER A 177 -16.60 0.78 -4.99
CA SER A 177 -17.84 0.01 -5.14
C SER A 177 -17.55 -1.49 -5.26
N ALA A 178 -18.43 -2.32 -4.71
CA ALA A 178 -18.45 -3.76 -4.92
C ALA A 178 -19.38 -4.12 -6.10
N MET A 179 -18.88 -4.92 -7.03
CA MET A 179 -19.63 -5.32 -8.23
C MET A 179 -20.15 -6.75 -8.09
N ASN A 180 -21.38 -7.01 -8.56
CA ASN A 180 -21.93 -8.37 -8.53
C ASN A 180 -21.27 -9.29 -9.57
N ASN A 181 -20.92 -8.74 -10.74
CA ASN A 181 -20.27 -9.43 -11.84
C ASN A 181 -19.62 -8.42 -12.80
N GLU A 182 -18.92 -8.90 -13.82
CA GLU A 182 -18.19 -8.06 -14.79
C GLU A 182 -19.11 -7.17 -15.66
N ASN A 183 -20.42 -7.44 -15.72
CA ASN A 183 -21.40 -6.63 -16.46
C ASN A 183 -22.13 -5.61 -15.57
N ASP A 184 -21.92 -5.64 -14.25
CA ASP A 184 -22.51 -4.67 -13.32
C ASP A 184 -21.89 -3.28 -13.58
N LEU A 185 -22.69 -2.33 -14.06
CA LEU A 185 -22.23 -0.98 -14.40
C LEU A 185 -22.33 -0.01 -13.21
N VAL A 186 -23.10 -0.37 -12.19
CA VAL A 186 -23.43 0.54 -11.08
C VAL A 186 -22.66 0.14 -9.83
N GLY A 187 -22.65 -1.16 -9.51
CA GLY A 187 -22.10 -1.68 -8.27
C GLY A 187 -22.84 -1.19 -7.02
N HIS A 188 -22.37 -1.66 -5.87
CA HIS A 188 -22.79 -1.20 -4.56
C HIS A 188 -21.69 -0.36 -3.94
N GLU A 189 -21.94 0.94 -3.75
CA GLU A 189 -20.97 1.85 -3.14
C GLU A 189 -20.63 1.41 -1.70
N LEU A 190 -19.35 1.19 -1.46
CA LEU A 190 -18.79 0.86 -0.14
C LEU A 190 -18.44 2.12 0.64
N GLY A 191 -18.06 3.18 -0.06
CA GLY A 191 -17.82 4.49 0.50
C GLY A 191 -17.02 5.41 -0.40
N GLN A 192 -16.81 6.63 0.11
CA GLN A 192 -16.05 7.70 -0.52
C GLN A 192 -15.05 8.23 0.49
N TRP A 193 -13.81 8.43 0.05
CA TRP A 193 -12.71 8.88 0.92
C TRP A 193 -11.79 9.85 0.17
N GLU A 194 -10.92 10.50 0.95
CA GLU A 194 -9.88 11.38 0.44
C GLU A 194 -8.51 10.88 0.94
N TYR A 195 -7.60 10.60 0.00
CA TYR A 195 -6.20 10.32 0.30
C TYR A 195 -5.47 11.64 0.58
N ASN A 196 -4.80 11.74 1.73
CA ASN A 196 -4.09 12.95 2.15
C ASN A 196 -2.59 12.87 1.82
N MET A 197 -2.14 13.64 0.83
CA MET A 197 -0.72 13.63 0.42
C MET A 197 0.28 14.10 1.49
N ASN A 198 -0.19 14.75 2.56
CA ASN A 198 0.64 15.26 3.66
C ASN A 198 0.68 14.32 4.87
N ASP A 199 -0.11 13.25 4.86
CA ASP A 199 -0.15 12.24 5.93
C ASP A 199 0.77 11.06 5.57
N HIS A 200 0.66 9.97 6.33
CA HIS A 200 1.41 8.74 6.10
C HIS A 200 1.19 8.24 4.65
N PRO A 201 2.23 7.75 3.96
CA PRO A 201 2.12 7.36 2.54
C PRO A 201 1.14 6.21 2.29
N ILE A 202 0.91 5.37 3.31
CA ILE A 202 -0.02 4.25 3.32
C ILE A 202 -1.21 4.64 4.20
N GLN A 203 -2.41 4.68 3.63
CA GLN A 203 -3.64 5.07 4.32
C GLN A 203 -4.71 4.00 4.15
N SER A 204 -5.24 3.52 5.27
CA SER A 204 -6.32 2.53 5.30
C SER A 204 -7.65 3.19 5.65
N PHE A 205 -8.70 2.81 4.94
CA PHE A 205 -10.03 3.36 5.05
C PHE A 205 -11.01 2.24 5.40
N ASN A 206 -11.72 2.39 6.52
CA ASN A 206 -12.67 1.39 6.99
C ASN A 206 -14.04 1.59 6.35
N ILE A 207 -14.68 0.48 5.99
CA ILE A 207 -16.04 0.48 5.46
C ILE A 207 -17.01 0.44 6.65
N MET A 208 -17.75 1.53 6.85
CA MET A 208 -18.60 1.71 8.04
C MET A 208 -19.88 0.86 7.98
N ARG A 209 -20.43 0.63 6.79
CA ARG A 209 -21.61 -0.20 6.59
C ARG A 209 -21.18 -1.58 6.13
N LYS A 210 -21.35 -2.58 6.99
CA LYS A 210 -21.08 -3.97 6.64
C LYS A 210 -21.86 -4.33 5.38
N MET A 211 -21.16 -4.91 4.42
CA MET A 211 -21.80 -5.54 3.28
C MET A 211 -22.71 -6.67 3.75
N HIS A 212 -23.75 -6.98 2.98
CA HIS A 212 -24.61 -8.15 3.23
C HIS A 212 -24.32 -9.30 2.24
N PHE A 213 -23.33 -9.14 1.36
CA PHE A 213 -22.93 -10.13 0.38
C PHE A 213 -21.41 -10.06 0.16
N PRO A 214 -20.75 -11.20 -0.11
CA PRO A 214 -19.34 -11.19 -0.49
C PRO A 214 -19.19 -10.67 -1.92
N SER A 215 -18.14 -9.91 -2.18
CA SER A 215 -17.80 -9.47 -3.53
C SER A 215 -16.43 -10.00 -3.95
N GLY A 216 -16.36 -10.49 -5.19
CA GLY A 216 -15.12 -10.86 -5.85
C GLY A 216 -14.60 -9.78 -6.81
N ILE A 217 -15.32 -8.67 -7.01
CA ILE A 217 -14.92 -7.60 -7.93
C ILE A 217 -15.11 -6.25 -7.24
N ILE A 218 -14.06 -5.44 -7.24
CA ILE A 218 -14.03 -4.11 -6.62
C ILE A 218 -13.65 -3.08 -7.67
N ASP A 219 -14.42 -2.00 -7.75
CA ASP A 219 -14.13 -0.85 -8.60
C ASP A 219 -13.66 0.34 -7.76
N PHE A 220 -12.49 0.86 -8.11
CA PHE A 220 -11.99 2.13 -7.60
C PHE A 220 -12.23 3.21 -8.65
N ARG A 221 -13.07 4.19 -8.33
CA ARG A 221 -13.25 5.41 -9.13
C ARG A 221 -12.49 6.55 -8.48
N PHE A 222 -11.44 7.02 -9.14
CA PHE A 222 -10.69 8.21 -8.73
C PHE A 222 -11.38 9.45 -9.30
N ASP A 223 -11.77 10.37 -8.42
CA ASP A 223 -12.57 11.55 -8.77
C ASP A 223 -11.71 12.82 -8.90
N SER A 224 -10.54 12.84 -8.26
CA SER A 224 -9.55 13.93 -8.33
C SER A 224 -8.14 13.49 -7.93
N ASN A 225 -7.16 14.37 -8.16
CA ASN A 225 -5.79 14.27 -7.67
C ASN A 225 -5.36 15.59 -6.99
N TRP A 226 -4.10 15.68 -6.57
CA TRP A 226 -3.54 16.83 -5.86
C TRP A 226 -2.97 17.92 -6.79
N GLY A 227 -3.49 18.05 -8.02
CA GLY A 227 -3.12 19.09 -8.99
C GLY A 227 -2.12 18.65 -10.06
N GLY A 228 -1.80 17.36 -10.13
CA GLY A 228 -1.00 16.78 -11.20
C GLY A 228 -1.73 16.71 -12.55
N SER A 229 -0.99 16.75 -13.66
CA SER A 229 -1.53 16.55 -15.01
C SER A 229 -1.90 15.09 -15.32
N TYR A 230 -1.51 14.17 -14.44
CA TYR A 230 -1.81 12.75 -14.47
C TYR A 230 -1.95 12.24 -13.03
N THR A 231 -2.59 11.10 -12.85
CA THR A 231 -2.70 10.43 -11.56
C THR A 231 -1.89 9.13 -11.60
N CYS A 232 -1.21 8.82 -10.50
CA CYS A 232 -0.26 7.71 -10.37
C CYS A 232 -0.63 6.89 -9.13
N ILE A 233 -1.16 5.69 -9.36
CA ILE A 233 -1.61 4.76 -8.34
C ILE A 233 -0.47 3.78 -8.08
N TYR A 234 0.18 3.89 -6.93
CA TYR A 234 1.27 2.97 -6.57
C TYR A 234 0.74 1.63 -6.13
N ARG A 235 -0.17 1.61 -5.13
CA ARG A 235 -0.81 0.37 -4.74
C ARG A 235 -2.16 0.61 -4.09
N VAL A 236 -3.12 -0.23 -4.42
CA VAL A 236 -4.39 -0.36 -3.72
C VAL A 236 -4.53 -1.77 -3.18
N ARG A 237 -5.15 -1.91 -2.01
CA ARG A 237 -5.34 -3.18 -1.33
C ARG A 237 -6.78 -3.32 -0.89
N VAL A 238 -7.27 -4.55 -0.88
CA VAL A 238 -8.63 -4.87 -0.44
C VAL A 238 -8.54 -5.91 0.67
N HIS A 239 -9.12 -5.58 1.81
CA HIS A 239 -9.14 -6.41 3.00
C HIS A 239 -10.59 -6.77 3.35
N GLY A 240 -10.81 -7.99 3.84
CA GLY A 240 -12.13 -8.47 4.17
C GLY A 240 -12.09 -9.81 4.87
N ASP A 241 -13.26 -10.25 5.32
CA ASP A 241 -13.45 -11.58 5.88
C ASP A 241 -13.85 -12.54 4.74
N PRO A 242 -13.21 -13.71 4.61
CA PRO A 242 -13.61 -14.70 3.63
C PRO A 242 -15.01 -15.22 3.93
N PHE A 243 -15.77 -15.51 2.87
CA PHE A 243 -17.07 -16.17 2.97
C PHE A 243 -16.86 -17.67 2.75
N ASP A 244 -16.76 -18.41 3.86
CA ASP A 244 -16.67 -19.88 3.88
C ASP A 244 -18.04 -20.51 4.18
#